data_AF-A0A0W0VD77-F1
#
_entry.id   AF-A0A0W0VD77-F1
#
_cell.length_a   1.000
_cell.length_b   1.000
_cell.length_c   1.000
_cell.angle_alpha   90.00
_cell.angle_beta   90.00
_cell.angle_gamma   90.00
#
_symmetry.space_group_name_H-M   'P 1'
#
loop_
_entity.id
_entity.type
_entity.pdbx_description
1 polymer ?
#
loop_
_entity_poly.entity_id
_entity_poly.type
_entity_poly.pdbx_seq_one_letter_code
_entity_poly.pdbx_strand_id
1 'polypeptide(L)'
;MLKFFGLGKEKKKEKTRTLVASASSPETKLAISDEGGSKGFKRTKSTSSLAKISQNKNENKGFRKGIFFKSQNLSSSAQESNSPSEAIDNFINKLKQCRGSANQPGYFAALEQNEYTLLQTVAHDGFFDEIIHFLEQFHQYRQKQISGMTLYSLLEPLNLNDDEDKKSLDALYSADMKDNKGLLDGEEARIHFGKIEESMFDMLSYNLRIKRDSILKAMHQHNVSMCSL
;
A
#
# COMPACT_ATOMS: atom_id res chain seq x y z
N MET A 1 -34.56 -44.71 -9.22
CA MET A 1 -35.57 -44.30 -8.22
C MET A 1 -35.28 -45.03 -6.91
N LEU A 2 -35.15 -44.33 -5.78
CA LEU A 2 -35.33 -44.90 -4.43
C LEU A 2 -36.34 -44.03 -3.66
N LYS A 3 -36.95 -44.57 -2.60
CA LYS A 3 -38.05 -43.92 -1.85
C LYS A 3 -37.66 -43.59 -0.40
N PHE A 4 -38.38 -42.61 0.14
CA PHE A 4 -38.39 -42.09 1.51
C PHE A 4 -38.30 -43.12 2.64
N PHE A 5 -37.56 -42.77 3.70
CA PHE A 5 -37.97 -42.69 5.12
C PHE A 5 -36.95 -41.77 5.85
N GLY A 6 -37.23 -41.07 6.95
CA GLY A 6 -38.45 -40.95 7.77
C GLY A 6 -38.40 -39.69 8.67
N LEU A 7 -39.40 -39.48 9.55
CA LEU A 7 -39.58 -38.27 10.35
C LEU A 7 -38.74 -38.22 11.66
N GLY A 8 -38.41 -37.00 12.09
CA GLY A 8 -37.94 -36.71 13.45
C GLY A 8 -38.40 -35.32 13.94
N LYS A 9 -39.30 -35.29 14.94
CA LYS A 9 -39.66 -34.13 15.79
C LYS A 9 -39.62 -34.62 17.26
N GLU A 10 -39.69 -33.86 18.36
CA GLU A 10 -40.09 -32.47 18.65
C GLU A 10 -39.37 -31.94 19.93
N LYS A 11 -39.26 -30.60 20.09
CA LYS A 11 -39.39 -29.84 21.38
C LYS A 11 -38.35 -30.17 22.51
N LYS A 12 -38.21 -29.42 23.62
CA LYS A 12 -38.99 -28.31 24.21
C LYS A 12 -38.10 -27.35 25.03
N LYS A 13 -38.60 -26.11 25.17
CA LYS A 13 -38.28 -25.00 26.10
C LYS A 13 -37.76 -25.41 27.50
N GLU A 14 -37.09 -24.58 28.31
CA GLU A 14 -37.52 -23.27 28.87
C GLU A 14 -36.28 -22.60 29.54
N LYS A 15 -35.92 -21.30 29.45
CA LYS A 15 -36.60 -19.97 29.47
C LYS A 15 -36.79 -19.37 30.88
N THR A 16 -35.82 -18.61 31.37
CA THR A 16 -35.90 -17.74 32.58
C THR A 16 -35.84 -16.25 32.21
N ARG A 17 -36.45 -15.38 33.03
CA ARG A 17 -36.42 -13.91 32.90
C ARG A 17 -36.02 -13.28 34.24
N THR A 18 -35.24 -12.20 34.19
CA THR A 18 -35.24 -11.13 35.20
C THR A 18 -35.23 -9.78 34.47
N LEU A 19 -35.80 -8.74 35.08
CA LEU A 19 -36.01 -7.40 34.50
C LEU A 19 -35.96 -6.32 35.60
N VAL A 20 -36.19 -5.04 35.22
CA VAL A 20 -36.16 -3.80 36.04
C VAL A 20 -34.75 -3.46 36.60
N ALA A 21 -34.31 -2.21 36.76
CA ALA A 21 -34.86 -0.84 36.61
C ALA A 21 -33.69 0.09 36.14
N SER A 22 -33.75 0.99 35.14
CA SER A 22 -34.61 2.17 34.83
C SER A 22 -34.22 3.49 35.54
N ALA A 23 -34.22 4.61 34.80
CA ALA A 23 -33.90 6.01 35.20
C ALA A 23 -32.39 6.35 35.31
N SER A 24 -31.89 7.56 35.00
CA SER A 24 -32.50 8.80 34.44
C SER A 24 -31.47 9.70 33.74
N SER A 25 -31.85 10.40 32.67
CA SER A 25 -31.17 11.63 32.21
C SER A 25 -31.56 12.84 33.05
N PRO A 26 -30.75 13.91 33.03
CA PRO A 26 -31.31 15.21 32.66
C PRO A 26 -30.45 15.99 31.65
N GLU A 27 -31.10 16.84 30.85
CA GLU A 27 -30.46 17.86 30.03
C GLU A 27 -30.02 19.06 30.89
N THR A 28 -29.09 19.90 30.41
CA THR A 28 -29.33 21.36 30.35
C THR A 28 -28.27 22.17 29.57
N LYS A 29 -28.78 23.05 28.70
CA LYS A 29 -28.31 24.42 28.37
C LYS A 29 -26.89 24.68 27.84
N LEU A 30 -26.91 25.15 26.59
CA LEU A 30 -26.06 26.22 26.04
C LEU A 30 -25.64 27.30 27.05
N ALA A 31 -24.41 27.76 26.92
CA ALA A 31 -24.00 29.12 27.26
C ALA A 31 -23.11 29.67 26.13
N ILE A 32 -23.55 30.76 25.49
CA ILE A 32 -22.71 31.59 24.63
C ILE A 32 -22.26 32.78 25.48
N SER A 33 -20.99 33.15 25.42
CA SER A 33 -20.50 34.46 25.88
C SER A 33 -19.29 34.85 25.06
N ASP A 34 -19.14 36.17 24.86
CA ASP A 34 -18.25 36.81 23.90
C ASP A 34 -17.12 37.57 24.63
N GLU A 35 -16.23 38.20 23.87
CA GLU A 35 -15.15 39.12 24.28
C GLU A 35 -13.95 38.52 25.03
N GLY A 36 -12.74 38.83 24.55
CA GLY A 36 -11.48 38.35 25.16
C GLY A 36 -10.22 38.54 24.30
N GLY A 37 -10.05 39.71 23.68
CA GLY A 37 -9.20 39.85 22.50
C GLY A 37 -7.67 39.97 22.67
N SER A 38 -7.02 39.89 21.50
CA SER A 38 -5.73 40.51 21.14
C SER A 38 -4.43 39.70 21.26
N LYS A 39 -3.47 40.08 20.40
CA LYS A 39 -2.11 39.53 20.14
C LYS A 39 -2.11 38.19 19.38
N GLY A 40 -1.53 38.05 18.18
CA GLY A 40 -0.94 39.05 17.28
C GLY A 40 0.34 38.56 16.60
N PHE A 41 0.22 37.78 15.51
CA PHE A 41 1.37 37.29 14.73
C PHE A 41 1.46 37.94 13.35
N LYS A 42 2.46 38.82 13.16
CA LYS A 42 2.77 39.46 11.87
C LYS A 42 3.53 38.50 10.96
N ARG A 43 2.96 38.12 9.81
CA ARG A 43 3.66 37.35 8.76
C ARG A 43 4.53 38.27 7.90
N THR A 44 5.80 38.44 8.29
CA THR A 44 6.81 39.13 7.47
C THR A 44 7.44 38.18 6.46
N LYS A 45 7.09 38.30 5.17
CA LYS A 45 7.85 37.67 4.07
C LYS A 45 8.96 38.62 3.61
N SER A 46 10.22 38.29 3.88
CA SER A 46 11.39 38.97 3.29
C SER A 46 12.66 38.14 3.42
N THR A 47 13.10 37.56 2.30
CA THR A 47 14.48 37.11 2.05
C THR A 47 14.82 37.50 0.62
N SER A 48 15.93 38.19 0.40
CA SER A 48 16.16 39.01 -0.79
C SER A 48 17.19 38.44 -1.76
N SER A 49 17.23 39.03 -2.97
CA SER A 49 18.43 39.23 -3.79
C SER A 49 19.27 37.99 -4.14
N LEU A 50 19.02 37.44 -5.34
CA LEU A 50 20.05 36.70 -6.09
C LEU A 50 21.28 37.59 -6.28
N ALA A 51 22.45 37.09 -5.86
CA ALA A 51 23.72 37.81 -6.01
C ALA A 51 24.19 37.79 -7.48
N LYS A 52 24.63 38.95 -7.98
CA LYS A 52 25.30 39.05 -9.29
C LYS A 52 26.74 38.53 -9.17
N ILE A 53 27.11 37.56 -10.01
CA ILE A 53 28.52 37.26 -10.29
C ILE A 53 28.78 37.62 -11.75
N SER A 54 29.73 38.53 -11.97
CA SER A 54 30.22 38.92 -13.29
C SER A 54 31.66 39.37 -13.16
N GLN A 55 32.60 38.58 -13.70
CA GLN A 55 33.97 39.03 -13.95
C GLN A 55 34.53 38.43 -15.24
N ASN A 56 34.77 39.35 -16.19
CA ASN A 56 35.88 39.41 -17.15
C ASN A 56 36.26 38.22 -18.05
N LYS A 57 36.42 38.56 -19.33
CA LYS A 57 37.28 37.87 -20.30
C LYS A 57 38.75 38.00 -19.87
N ASN A 58 39.58 37.02 -20.27
CA ASN A 58 40.64 37.28 -21.26
C ASN A 58 41.26 36.00 -21.81
N GLU A 59 41.94 36.13 -22.94
CA GLU A 59 42.53 35.04 -23.71
C GLU A 59 43.93 34.66 -23.22
N ASN A 60 44.34 33.40 -23.39
CA ASN A 60 45.70 33.12 -23.88
C ASN A 60 45.78 31.77 -24.64
N LYS A 61 46.78 31.63 -25.52
CA LYS A 61 46.95 30.51 -26.46
C LYS A 61 47.90 29.45 -25.91
N GLY A 62 47.44 28.20 -25.79
CA GLY A 62 48.25 27.03 -25.40
C GLY A 62 48.51 26.07 -26.56
N PHE A 63 49.52 26.35 -27.39
CA PHE A 63 49.79 25.57 -28.61
C PHE A 63 50.58 24.28 -28.29
N ARG A 64 49.97 23.10 -28.42
CA ARG A 64 50.69 21.81 -28.45
C ARG A 64 50.20 20.90 -29.58
N LYS A 65 51.13 20.49 -30.44
CA LYS A 65 50.90 19.48 -31.49
C LYS A 65 51.06 18.09 -30.88
N GLY A 66 50.14 17.18 -31.18
CA GLY A 66 50.22 15.75 -30.91
C GLY A 66 49.70 14.98 -32.13
N ILE A 67 50.32 13.85 -32.45
CA ILE A 67 50.15 13.18 -33.76
C ILE A 67 49.23 11.96 -33.64
N PHE A 68 48.46 11.72 -34.70
CA PHE A 68 47.67 10.52 -35.04
C PHE A 68 47.85 9.28 -34.15
N PHE A 69 46.74 8.89 -33.49
CA PHE A 69 46.36 7.49 -33.39
C PHE A 69 44.93 7.31 -33.92
N LYS A 70 44.80 6.86 -35.17
CA LYS A 70 43.57 6.23 -35.67
C LYS A 70 43.55 4.79 -35.17
N SER A 71 43.15 4.57 -33.92
CA SER A 71 43.00 3.24 -33.32
C SER A 71 41.54 2.96 -33.00
N GLN A 72 40.92 2.17 -33.88
CA GLN A 72 39.67 1.44 -33.69
C GLN A 72 38.42 2.29 -33.32
N ASN A 73 37.51 2.39 -34.29
CA ASN A 73 36.09 2.31 -33.97
C ASN A 73 35.80 0.91 -33.41
N LEU A 74 36.09 0.69 -32.13
CA LEU A 74 35.35 -0.31 -31.38
C LEU A 74 33.93 0.23 -31.29
N SER A 75 33.05 -0.35 -32.11
CA SER A 75 31.63 -0.30 -31.84
C SER A 75 31.44 -0.99 -30.49
N SER A 76 31.37 -0.20 -29.42
CA SER A 76 30.79 -0.65 -28.16
C SER A 76 29.35 -1.01 -28.48
N SER A 77 29.12 -2.29 -28.74
CA SER A 77 27.80 -2.91 -28.65
C SER A 77 27.14 -2.44 -27.36
N ALA A 78 25.82 -2.34 -27.35
CA ALA A 78 25.08 -2.10 -26.11
C ALA A 78 25.40 -3.22 -25.11
N GLN A 79 26.39 -2.98 -24.25
CA GLN A 79 26.31 -3.45 -22.89
C GLN A 79 25.18 -2.63 -22.30
N GLU A 80 24.05 -3.29 -22.04
CA GLU A 80 23.02 -2.79 -21.16
C GLU A 80 23.70 -2.51 -19.82
N SER A 81 24.06 -1.25 -19.61
CA SER A 81 24.70 -0.78 -18.38
C SER A 81 23.65 -0.62 -17.29
N ASN A 82 22.87 -1.69 -17.07
CA ASN A 82 21.82 -1.81 -16.07
C ASN A 82 22.44 -1.47 -14.72
N SER A 83 22.32 -0.18 -14.37
CA SER A 83 22.90 0.28 -13.13
C SER A 83 22.12 -0.37 -11.99
N PRO A 84 22.75 -0.61 -10.82
CA PRO A 84 22.01 -1.18 -9.69
C PRO A 84 20.79 -0.32 -9.27
N SER A 85 20.75 0.97 -9.64
CA SER A 85 19.58 1.83 -9.51
C SER A 85 18.47 1.48 -10.51
N GLU A 86 18.82 1.30 -11.78
CA GLU A 86 17.91 1.05 -12.90
C GLU A 86 17.21 -0.32 -12.78
N ALA A 87 17.94 -1.35 -12.35
CA ALA A 87 17.36 -2.66 -12.07
C ALA A 87 16.30 -2.62 -10.93
N ILE A 88 16.50 -1.79 -9.89
CA ILE A 88 15.49 -1.55 -8.84
C ILE A 88 14.28 -0.81 -9.42
N ASP A 89 14.51 0.21 -10.26
CA ASP A 89 13.41 0.96 -10.87
C ASP A 89 12.60 0.09 -11.84
N ASN A 90 13.24 -0.83 -12.57
CA ASN A 90 12.57 -1.85 -13.37
C ASN A 90 11.71 -2.79 -12.50
N PHE A 91 12.27 -3.35 -11.42
CA PHE A 91 11.51 -4.15 -10.45
C PHE A 91 10.30 -3.40 -9.84
N ILE A 92 10.48 -2.15 -9.39
CA ILE A 92 9.41 -1.29 -8.87
C ILE A 92 8.38 -0.92 -9.96
N ASN A 93 8.76 -0.91 -11.25
CA ASN A 93 7.85 -0.69 -12.36
C ASN A 93 7.13 -1.97 -12.82
N LYS A 94 7.73 -3.17 -12.71
CA LYS A 94 7.04 -4.47 -12.89
C LYS A 94 5.96 -4.66 -11.83
N LEU A 95 6.24 -4.31 -10.57
CA LEU A 95 5.26 -4.30 -9.48
C LEU A 95 4.00 -3.48 -9.79
N LYS A 96 4.10 -2.34 -10.47
CA LYS A 96 2.93 -1.54 -10.88
C LYS A 96 2.03 -2.25 -11.90
N GLN A 97 2.56 -3.21 -12.65
CA GLN A 97 1.81 -4.02 -13.62
C GLN A 97 1.04 -5.17 -12.96
N CYS A 98 1.27 -5.42 -11.66
CA CYS A 98 0.53 -6.40 -10.85
C CYS A 98 -0.86 -5.89 -10.43
N ARG A 99 -1.06 -4.57 -10.31
CA ARG A 99 -2.32 -3.99 -9.82
C ARG A 99 -3.47 -4.15 -10.82
N GLY A 100 -4.60 -4.66 -10.34
CA GLY A 100 -5.91 -4.53 -11.01
C GLY A 100 -6.35 -5.68 -11.92
N SER A 101 -5.53 -6.68 -12.24
CA SER A 101 -5.98 -7.79 -13.10
C SER A 101 -6.71 -8.90 -12.32
N ALA A 102 -8.05 -8.88 -12.38
CA ALA A 102 -8.87 -9.98 -11.84
C ALA A 102 -8.67 -11.33 -12.56
N ASN A 103 -8.08 -11.30 -13.76
CA ASN A 103 -7.83 -12.46 -14.62
C ASN A 103 -6.42 -13.06 -14.45
N GLN A 104 -5.57 -12.49 -13.59
CA GLN A 104 -4.28 -13.09 -13.22
C GLN A 104 -4.47 -14.16 -12.13
N PRO A 105 -3.54 -15.13 -11.98
CA PRO A 105 -3.64 -16.21 -11.00
C PRO A 105 -3.28 -15.82 -9.56
N GLY A 106 -2.87 -14.58 -9.32
CA GLY A 106 -2.51 -14.04 -8.00
C GLY A 106 -2.22 -12.55 -8.10
N TYR A 107 -2.06 -11.85 -6.96
CA TYR A 107 -1.82 -10.40 -6.97
C TYR A 107 -0.50 -10.06 -7.68
N PHE A 108 0.60 -10.71 -7.29
CA PHE A 108 1.95 -10.43 -7.82
C PHE A 108 2.33 -11.29 -9.03
N ALA A 109 1.35 -11.77 -9.81
CA ALA A 109 1.56 -12.77 -10.86
C ALA A 109 2.35 -12.29 -12.10
N ALA A 110 2.74 -11.02 -12.17
CA ALA A 110 3.65 -10.49 -13.17
C ALA A 110 5.14 -10.52 -12.73
N LEU A 111 5.43 -10.98 -11.50
CA LEU A 111 6.79 -11.18 -11.00
C LEU A 111 7.25 -12.62 -11.24
N GLU A 112 8.53 -12.77 -11.57
CA GLU A 112 9.22 -14.06 -11.53
C GLU A 112 9.43 -14.53 -10.06
N GLN A 113 9.65 -15.84 -9.86
CA GLN A 113 9.78 -16.43 -8.52
C GLN A 113 10.92 -15.81 -7.68
N ASN A 114 12.01 -15.41 -8.33
CA ASN A 114 13.16 -14.68 -7.74
C ASN A 114 12.79 -13.24 -7.35
N GLU A 115 12.05 -12.51 -8.18
CA GLU A 115 11.54 -11.16 -7.92
C GLU A 115 10.51 -11.15 -6.78
N TYR A 116 9.63 -12.15 -6.73
CA TYR A 116 8.69 -12.33 -5.63
C TYR A 116 9.39 -12.72 -4.32
N THR A 117 10.43 -13.56 -4.37
CA THR A 117 11.27 -13.87 -3.20
C THR A 117 12.02 -12.63 -2.70
N LEU A 118 12.51 -11.80 -3.61
CA LEU A 118 13.13 -10.49 -3.32
C LEU A 118 12.11 -9.54 -2.65
N LEU A 119 10.88 -9.46 -3.17
CA LEU A 119 9.79 -8.69 -2.60
C LEU A 119 9.50 -9.11 -1.14
N GLN A 120 9.32 -10.41 -0.90
CA GLN A 120 9.09 -10.95 0.45
C GLN A 120 10.24 -10.64 1.41
N THR A 121 11.48 -10.86 0.98
CA THR A 121 12.67 -10.60 1.81
C THR A 121 12.78 -9.12 2.21
N VAL A 122 12.57 -8.22 1.25
CA VAL A 122 12.67 -6.76 1.49
C VAL A 122 11.52 -6.23 2.34
N ALA A 123 10.34 -6.85 2.28
CA ALA A 123 9.22 -6.52 3.16
C ALA A 123 9.43 -7.02 4.60
N HIS A 124 10.02 -8.21 4.77
CA HIS A 124 10.35 -8.76 6.09
C HIS A 124 11.50 -7.99 6.79
N ASP A 125 12.63 -7.76 6.11
CA ASP A 125 13.67 -6.78 6.52
C ASP A 125 13.11 -5.34 6.61
N GLY A 126 11.93 -5.13 6.01
CA GLY A 126 11.23 -3.88 5.87
C GLY A 126 10.37 -3.48 7.07
N PHE A 127 9.77 -4.48 7.73
CA PHE A 127 8.54 -4.39 8.52
C PHE A 127 7.37 -3.83 7.71
N PHE A 128 7.01 -4.54 6.63
CA PHE A 128 5.78 -4.28 5.85
C PHE A 128 5.22 -5.54 5.12
N ASP A 129 5.54 -6.75 5.60
CA ASP A 129 5.06 -8.01 5.01
C ASP A 129 3.54 -8.22 5.15
N GLU A 130 2.90 -7.58 6.13
CA GLU A 130 1.45 -7.50 6.27
C GLU A 130 0.77 -6.87 5.05
N ILE A 131 1.44 -5.92 4.38
CA ILE A 131 0.92 -5.25 3.18
C ILE A 131 0.86 -6.23 2.00
N ILE A 132 1.91 -7.04 1.82
CA ILE A 132 1.93 -8.11 0.79
C ILE A 132 0.80 -9.09 1.05
N HIS A 133 0.68 -9.56 2.29
CA HIS A 133 -0.33 -10.56 2.67
C HIS A 133 -1.76 -10.03 2.44
N PHE A 134 -2.06 -8.78 2.83
CA PHE A 134 -3.35 -8.17 2.56
C PHE A 134 -3.67 -8.09 1.06
N LEU A 135 -2.72 -7.66 0.23
CA LEU A 135 -2.93 -7.53 -1.22
C LEU A 135 -3.23 -8.90 -1.88
N GLU A 136 -2.51 -9.95 -1.49
CA GLU A 136 -2.78 -11.32 -1.94
C GLU A 136 -4.16 -11.83 -1.53
N GLN A 137 -4.55 -11.60 -0.28
CA GLN A 137 -5.87 -11.98 0.24
C GLN A 137 -7.00 -11.16 -0.40
N PHE A 138 -6.77 -9.88 -0.70
CA PHE A 138 -7.70 -9.05 -1.48
C PHE A 138 -7.90 -9.58 -2.91
N HIS A 139 -6.86 -10.14 -3.55
CA HIS A 139 -7.01 -10.81 -4.84
C HIS A 139 -7.91 -12.06 -4.72
N GLN A 140 -7.72 -12.89 -3.69
CA GLN A 140 -8.57 -14.05 -3.42
C GLN A 140 -10.03 -13.64 -3.11
N TYR A 141 -10.24 -12.52 -2.41
CA TYR A 141 -11.56 -11.93 -2.16
C TYR A 141 -12.24 -11.46 -3.47
N ARG A 142 -11.52 -10.75 -4.35
CA ARG A 142 -12.04 -10.40 -5.69
C ARG A 142 -12.44 -11.63 -6.51
N GLN A 143 -11.71 -12.73 -6.37
CA GLN A 143 -12.04 -14.04 -6.98
C GLN A 143 -13.08 -14.86 -6.20
N LYS A 144 -13.62 -14.33 -5.09
CA LYS A 144 -14.63 -14.98 -4.22
C LYS A 144 -14.17 -16.31 -3.60
N GLN A 145 -12.86 -16.46 -3.40
CA GLN A 145 -12.23 -17.62 -2.76
C GLN A 145 -12.20 -17.50 -1.23
N ILE A 146 -12.11 -16.26 -0.72
CA ILE A 146 -12.28 -15.93 0.71
C ILE A 146 -13.45 -14.96 0.91
N SER A 147 -13.96 -14.89 2.13
CA SER A 147 -15.02 -13.95 2.51
C SER A 147 -14.47 -12.56 2.88
N GLY A 148 -15.33 -11.54 2.80
CA GLY A 148 -15.03 -10.21 3.33
C GLY A 148 -14.79 -10.21 4.84
N MET A 149 -15.38 -11.15 5.60
CA MET A 149 -15.07 -11.35 7.01
C MET A 149 -13.62 -11.80 7.23
N THR A 150 -13.13 -12.70 6.37
CA THR A 150 -11.72 -13.15 6.37
C THR A 150 -10.80 -11.97 6.07
N LEU A 151 -11.08 -11.22 4.99
CA LEU A 151 -10.26 -10.08 4.58
C LEU A 151 -10.27 -8.95 5.61
N TYR A 152 -11.41 -8.66 6.24
CA TYR A 152 -11.55 -7.63 7.28
C TYR A 152 -10.61 -7.88 8.48
N SER A 153 -10.40 -9.14 8.87
CA SER A 153 -9.51 -9.48 9.98
C SER A 153 -8.04 -9.10 9.73
N LEU A 154 -7.66 -8.95 8.45
CA LEU A 154 -6.29 -8.57 8.04
C LEU A 154 -6.06 -7.05 8.08
N LEU A 155 -7.08 -6.24 8.37
CA LEU A 155 -6.97 -4.77 8.43
C LEU A 155 -6.41 -4.24 9.76
N GLU A 156 -6.40 -5.05 10.81
CA GLU A 156 -5.84 -4.68 12.13
C GLU A 156 -4.32 -4.41 12.10
N PRO A 157 -3.45 -5.29 11.55
CA PRO A 157 -2.01 -5.02 11.49
C PRO A 157 -1.63 -3.84 10.58
N LEU A 158 -2.49 -3.45 9.63
CA LEU A 158 -2.23 -2.36 8.67
C LEU A 158 -2.29 -0.94 9.30
N ASN A 159 -2.58 -0.82 10.59
CA ASN A 159 -2.60 0.46 11.34
C ASN A 159 -3.53 1.54 10.73
N LEU A 160 -4.64 1.12 10.11
CA LEU A 160 -5.59 1.98 9.38
C LEU A 160 -6.53 2.80 10.29
N ASN A 161 -6.07 3.22 11.47
CA ASN A 161 -6.91 3.80 12.53
C ASN A 161 -7.62 5.11 12.11
N ASP A 162 -6.96 5.94 11.30
CA ASP A 162 -7.50 7.20 10.79
C ASP A 162 -8.16 7.08 9.40
N ASP A 163 -8.20 5.89 8.80
CA ASP A 163 -8.72 5.67 7.44
C ASP A 163 -10.26 5.65 7.40
N GLU A 164 -10.87 6.42 6.50
CA GLU A 164 -12.33 6.55 6.40
C GLU A 164 -13.01 5.30 5.80
N ASP A 165 -12.30 4.55 4.98
CA ASP A 165 -12.79 3.32 4.35
C ASP A 165 -12.67 2.13 5.31
N LYS A 166 -11.66 2.12 6.19
CA LYS A 166 -11.62 1.26 7.39
C LYS A 166 -12.82 1.55 8.31
N LYS A 167 -13.06 2.81 8.69
CA LYS A 167 -14.21 3.19 9.54
C LYS A 167 -15.56 2.79 8.92
N SER A 168 -15.66 2.85 7.59
CA SER A 168 -16.85 2.40 6.87
C SER A 168 -17.02 0.88 6.93
N LEU A 169 -15.94 0.11 6.76
CA LEU A 169 -15.95 -1.35 6.95
C LEU A 169 -16.25 -1.74 8.41
N ASP A 170 -15.81 -0.96 9.40
CA ASP A 170 -16.10 -1.19 10.82
C ASP A 170 -17.60 -1.04 11.12
N ALA A 171 -18.27 -0.08 10.46
CA ALA A 171 -19.72 0.08 10.52
C ALA A 171 -20.45 -1.10 9.86
N LEU A 172 -19.98 -1.57 8.69
CA LEU A 172 -20.54 -2.73 8.00
C LEU A 172 -20.37 -4.02 8.82
N TYR A 173 -19.18 -4.31 9.34
CA TYR A 173 -18.89 -5.41 10.28
C TYR A 173 -19.80 -5.33 11.52
N SER A 174 -19.96 -4.14 12.09
CA SER A 174 -20.82 -3.90 13.27
C SER A 174 -22.32 -4.03 13.01
N ALA A 175 -22.75 -3.99 11.75
CA ALA A 175 -24.12 -4.30 11.33
C ALA A 175 -24.27 -5.79 10.98
N ASP A 176 -23.26 -6.38 10.34
CA ASP A 176 -23.26 -7.79 9.93
C ASP A 176 -23.25 -8.73 11.14
N MET A 177 -22.50 -8.39 12.20
CA MET A 177 -22.52 -9.11 13.48
C MET A 177 -23.84 -9.01 14.25
N LYS A 178 -24.78 -8.16 13.83
CA LYS A 178 -26.14 -8.06 14.43
C LYS A 178 -27.18 -8.79 13.59
N ASP A 179 -27.13 -8.62 12.27
CA ASP A 179 -28.19 -9.03 11.36
C ASP A 179 -27.82 -10.23 10.47
N ASN A 180 -26.54 -10.62 10.41
CA ASN A 180 -25.97 -11.70 9.59
C ASN A 180 -26.44 -11.66 8.12
N LYS A 181 -26.08 -10.57 7.44
CA LYS A 181 -26.53 -10.20 6.08
C LYS A 181 -25.48 -10.43 4.98
N GLY A 182 -24.22 -10.69 5.34
CA GLY A 182 -23.10 -10.80 4.38
C GLY A 182 -22.68 -9.43 3.84
N LEU A 183 -22.78 -8.37 4.65
CA LEU A 183 -22.48 -7.00 4.23
C LEU A 183 -21.03 -6.82 3.78
N LEU A 184 -20.09 -7.53 4.40
CA LEU A 184 -18.67 -7.50 4.02
C LEU A 184 -18.38 -8.18 2.67
N ASP A 185 -19.30 -8.99 2.16
CA ASP A 185 -19.23 -9.54 0.79
C ASP A 185 -20.04 -8.70 -0.22
N GLY A 186 -20.70 -7.63 0.25
CA GLY A 186 -21.50 -6.71 -0.55
C GLY A 186 -20.70 -5.68 -1.34
N GLU A 187 -21.37 -4.98 -2.27
CA GLU A 187 -20.70 -4.03 -3.19
C GLU A 187 -20.12 -2.81 -2.48
N GLU A 188 -20.78 -2.33 -1.42
CA GLU A 188 -20.29 -1.24 -0.57
C GLU A 188 -18.95 -1.60 0.09
N ALA A 189 -18.86 -2.79 0.71
CA ALA A 189 -17.61 -3.30 1.26
C ALA A 189 -16.51 -3.46 0.19
N ARG A 190 -16.84 -3.92 -1.02
CA ARG A 190 -15.87 -4.02 -2.13
C ARG A 190 -15.28 -2.67 -2.53
N ILE A 191 -16.07 -1.59 -2.49
CA ILE A 191 -15.57 -0.23 -2.76
C ILE A 191 -14.57 0.19 -1.69
N HIS A 192 -14.88 -0.03 -0.41
CA HIS A 192 -13.98 0.30 0.71
C HIS A 192 -12.70 -0.55 0.70
N PHE A 193 -12.82 -1.88 0.60
CA PHE A 193 -11.65 -2.76 0.43
C PHE A 193 -10.83 -2.42 -0.81
N GLY A 194 -11.48 -2.00 -1.90
CA GLY A 194 -10.82 -1.55 -3.13
C GLY A 194 -9.92 -0.36 -2.88
N LYS A 195 -10.41 0.71 -2.26
CA LYS A 195 -9.56 1.88 -1.91
C LYS A 195 -8.44 1.55 -0.94
N ILE A 196 -8.67 0.62 0.00
CA ILE A 196 -7.62 0.13 0.89
C ILE A 196 -6.54 -0.63 0.08
N GLU A 197 -6.88 -1.41 -0.95
CA GLU A 197 -5.89 -1.94 -1.91
C GLU A 197 -5.08 -0.81 -2.56
N GLU A 198 -5.73 0.26 -3.03
CA GLU A 198 -5.02 1.37 -3.66
C GLU A 198 -4.02 2.03 -2.69
N SER A 199 -4.45 2.30 -1.45
CA SER A 199 -3.63 2.85 -0.38
C SER A 199 -2.47 1.92 0.01
N MET A 200 -2.73 0.62 0.16
CA MET A 200 -1.72 -0.39 0.49
C MET A 200 -0.73 -0.62 -0.65
N PHE A 201 -1.16 -0.58 -1.91
CA PHE A 201 -0.27 -0.68 -3.06
C PHE A 201 0.65 0.54 -3.18
N ASP A 202 0.13 1.74 -2.94
CA ASP A 202 0.93 2.97 -2.96
C ASP A 202 1.90 3.03 -1.76
N MET A 203 1.50 2.51 -0.58
CA MET A 203 2.39 2.34 0.58
C MET A 203 3.49 1.31 0.32
N LEU A 204 3.19 0.16 -0.29
CA LEU A 204 4.18 -0.82 -0.75
C LEU A 204 5.17 -0.18 -1.73
N SER A 205 4.66 0.57 -2.71
CA SER A 205 5.46 1.29 -3.70
C SER A 205 6.35 2.37 -3.07
N TYR A 206 5.90 3.02 -2.00
CA TYR A 206 6.69 3.97 -1.21
C TYR A 206 7.78 3.27 -0.39
N ASN A 207 7.43 2.22 0.34
CA ASN A 207 8.35 1.45 1.19
C ASN A 207 9.53 0.90 0.39
N LEU A 208 9.27 0.31 -0.78
CA LEU A 208 10.33 -0.16 -1.69
C LEU A 208 11.21 0.98 -2.24
N ARG A 209 10.66 2.18 -2.44
CA ARG A 209 11.41 3.37 -2.87
C ARG A 209 12.33 3.95 -1.80
N ILE A 210 12.00 3.79 -0.52
CA ILE A 210 12.90 4.18 0.58
C ILE A 210 13.85 3.05 1.03
N LYS A 211 13.52 1.78 0.74
CA LYS A 211 14.33 0.59 1.07
C LYS A 211 15.24 0.12 -0.08
N ARG A 212 15.65 1.00 -0.99
CA ARG A 212 16.50 0.65 -2.16
C ARG A 212 17.78 -0.08 -1.78
N ASP A 213 18.42 0.31 -0.68
CA ASP A 213 19.64 -0.34 -0.19
C ASP A 213 19.37 -1.77 0.33
N SER A 214 18.20 -2.03 0.92
CA SER A 214 17.73 -3.38 1.26
C SER A 214 17.46 -4.22 0.02
N ILE A 215 16.90 -3.63 -1.05
CA ILE A 215 16.71 -4.31 -2.34
C ILE A 215 18.07 -4.72 -2.92
N LEU A 216 19.05 -3.81 -2.97
CA LEU A 216 20.42 -4.11 -3.42
C LEU A 216 21.06 -5.25 -2.63
N LYS A 217 21.02 -5.17 -1.30
CA LYS A 217 21.51 -6.19 -0.38
C LYS A 217 20.86 -7.55 -0.68
N ALA A 218 19.54 -7.61 -0.77
CA ALA A 218 18.80 -8.85 -1.02
C ALA A 218 19.06 -9.41 -2.42
N MET A 219 19.16 -8.58 -3.46
CA MET A 219 19.53 -9.02 -4.82
C MET A 219 20.89 -9.74 -4.85
N HIS A 220 21.89 -9.19 -4.13
CA HIS A 220 23.20 -9.83 -3.96
C HIS A 220 23.14 -11.13 -3.15
N GLN A 221 22.21 -11.27 -2.19
CA GLN A 221 22.04 -12.49 -1.40
C GLN A 221 21.31 -13.61 -2.16
N HIS A 222 20.36 -13.25 -3.02
CA HIS A 222 19.52 -14.21 -3.76
C HIS A 222 19.99 -14.50 -5.20
N ASN A 223 21.15 -13.97 -5.62
CA ASN A 223 21.68 -14.06 -6.99
C ASN A 223 20.68 -13.58 -8.06
N VAL A 224 19.87 -12.55 -7.75
CA VAL A 224 18.96 -11.94 -8.73
C VAL A 224 19.80 -11.14 -9.73
N SER A 225 19.82 -11.58 -10.99
CA SER A 225 20.66 -10.97 -12.02
C SER A 225 20.20 -9.56 -12.36
N MET A 226 21.10 -8.58 -12.22
CA MET A 226 20.88 -7.19 -12.68
C MET A 226 20.61 -7.10 -14.20
N CYS A 227 20.97 -8.14 -14.96
CA CYS A 227 20.79 -8.22 -16.41
C CYS A 227 19.50 -8.94 -16.85
N SER A 228 18.57 -9.25 -15.93
CA SER A 228 17.26 -9.85 -16.25
C SER A 228 16.07 -9.08 -15.65
N LEU A 229 16.29 -7.83 -15.20
CA LEU A 229 15.27 -6.96 -14.60
C LEU A 229 14.88 -5.81 -15.51
#